data_AF-A0A6C0G2B9-F1
#
_entry.id   AF-A0A6C0G2B9-F1
#
_cell.length_a   1.000
_cell.length_b   1.000
_cell.length_c   1.000
_cell.angle_alpha   90.00
_cell.angle_beta   90.00
_cell.angle_gamma   90.00
#
_symmetry.space_group_name_H-M   'P 1'
#
loop_
_entity.id
_entity.type
_entity.pdbx_description
1 polymer ?
#
loop_
_entity_poly.entity_id
_entity_poly.type
_entity_poly.pdbx_seq_one_letter_code
_entity_poly.pdbx_strand_id
1 'polypeptide(L)'
;MNEANGPALKDWTKTWTSAAAAIHGAVSYTDKQHYSLVDVMGITGHAFRINIDPDHIDVAGPTMFPGGYLIRRNLCNLGFISNLSDTVKPYMPETVEKVLGLIQQSIDRGIPAIGFDLFLPEFGLIYGYDDEQQVFHAKDVSTEGTISYTDFVEKRDMLWVTTINESLPHSKYETLRMALDMIADHARGREWQHIFEGKYRIGLAGYDAWIACMESKRADPFGNAYNIAVVSDAREYAAQFLSELAIRWNGANVIERTVRKLAAEAAVHYAKTAAALVEMRELFPFPQGGQPGDPAVAEQAVQLLSTAKEAEALGVKVLERLLDFMKAYWSETWIN
;
A
#
# COMPACT_ATOMS: atom_id res chain seq x y z
N MET A 1 -12.88 -17.99 35.45
CA MET A 1 -13.19 -16.57 35.21
C MET A 1 -12.41 -16.19 33.96
N ASN A 2 -13.07 -16.20 32.80
CA ASN A 2 -12.45 -15.77 31.56
C ASN A 2 -12.47 -14.24 31.56
N GLU A 3 -11.30 -13.64 31.58
CA GLU A 3 -11.14 -12.23 31.25
C GLU A 3 -11.56 -12.06 29.79
N ALA A 4 -12.65 -11.34 29.57
CA ALA A 4 -13.03 -10.85 28.26
C ALA A 4 -11.96 -9.83 27.86
N ASN A 5 -10.99 -10.26 27.06
CA ASN A 5 -10.07 -9.35 26.39
C ASN A 5 -10.92 -8.40 25.54
N GLY A 6 -10.96 -7.12 25.92
CA GLY A 6 -11.44 -6.07 25.03
C GLY A 6 -10.64 -6.10 23.71
N PRO A 7 -11.16 -5.47 22.64
CA PRO A 7 -10.45 -5.47 21.36
C PRO A 7 -9.03 -4.93 21.59
N ALA A 8 -8.03 -5.74 21.20
CA ALA A 8 -6.64 -5.34 21.31
C ALA A 8 -6.44 -4.03 20.54
N LEU A 9 -5.81 -3.03 21.18
CA LEU A 9 -5.44 -1.79 20.52
C LEU A 9 -4.58 -2.12 19.29
N LYS A 10 -4.90 -1.51 18.15
CA LYS A 10 -4.17 -1.73 16.89
C LYS A 10 -2.70 -1.36 17.05
N ASP A 11 -1.81 -2.26 16.61
CA ASP A 11 -0.37 -2.01 16.55
C ASP A 11 -0.01 -1.27 15.26
N TRP A 12 0.22 0.04 15.36
CA TRP A 12 0.58 0.92 14.24
C TRP A 12 2.01 0.72 13.73
N THR A 13 2.76 -0.23 14.27
CA THR A 13 4.10 -0.60 13.77
C THR A 13 4.08 -1.77 12.80
N LYS A 14 2.91 -2.37 12.56
CA LYS A 14 2.72 -3.53 11.68
C LYS A 14 1.55 -3.30 10.73
N THR A 15 1.65 -3.80 9.51
CA THR A 15 0.60 -3.73 8.50
C THR A 15 0.51 -5.04 7.73
N TRP A 16 -0.67 -5.31 7.19
CA TRP A 16 -0.89 -6.39 6.23
C TRP A 16 -0.42 -6.02 4.82
N THR A 17 -0.09 -4.75 4.56
CA THR A 17 0.44 -4.31 3.26
C THR A 17 1.97 -4.46 3.23
N SER A 18 2.46 -5.62 2.77
CA SER A 18 3.89 -5.95 2.75
C SER A 18 4.74 -4.91 2.01
N ALA A 19 4.24 -4.35 0.90
CA ALA A 19 4.93 -3.31 0.12
C ALA A 19 5.23 -2.07 0.97
N ALA A 20 4.25 -1.59 1.74
CA ALA A 20 4.43 -0.45 2.63
C ALA A 20 5.33 -0.79 3.82
N ALA A 21 5.23 -2.00 4.37
CA ALA A 21 6.14 -2.48 5.41
C ALA A 21 7.61 -2.49 4.93
N ALA A 22 7.85 -3.00 3.71
CA ALA A 22 9.18 -3.02 3.12
C ALA A 22 9.69 -1.60 2.80
N ILE A 23 8.85 -0.71 2.27
CA ILE A 23 9.19 0.71 2.07
C ILE A 23 9.57 1.36 3.41
N HIS A 24 8.75 1.19 4.45
CA HIS A 24 9.03 1.76 5.77
C HIS A 24 10.34 1.22 6.35
N GLY A 25 10.57 -0.09 6.22
CA GLY A 25 11.82 -0.71 6.63
C GLY A 25 13.03 -0.11 5.90
N ALA A 26 12.99 0.08 4.58
CA ALA A 26 14.07 0.71 3.83
C ALA A 26 14.27 2.19 4.20
N VAL A 27 13.18 2.95 4.37
CA VAL A 27 13.21 4.37 4.75
C VAL A 27 13.81 4.58 6.15
N SER A 28 13.70 3.60 7.05
CA SER A 28 14.29 3.68 8.40
C SER A 28 15.83 3.77 8.39
N TYR A 29 16.49 3.45 7.27
CA TYR A 29 17.95 3.56 7.09
C TYR A 29 18.37 4.87 6.40
N THR A 30 17.47 5.85 6.30
CA THR A 30 17.70 7.12 5.57
C THR A 30 17.59 8.35 6.47
N ASP A 31 17.83 9.54 5.91
CA ASP A 31 17.57 10.83 6.56
C ASP A 31 16.08 11.05 6.90
N LYS A 32 15.17 10.22 6.37
CA LYS A 32 13.72 10.31 6.61
C LYS A 32 13.17 9.20 7.50
N GLN A 33 14.02 8.59 8.32
CA GLN A 33 13.63 7.61 9.36
C GLN A 33 12.59 8.12 10.39
N HIS A 34 12.27 9.41 10.38
CA HIS A 34 11.22 10.00 11.21
C HIS A 34 9.80 9.70 10.71
N TYR A 35 9.62 9.23 9.47
CA TYR A 35 8.31 8.81 8.99
C TYR A 35 7.89 7.53 9.70
N SER A 36 6.72 7.58 10.35
CA SER A 36 6.11 6.38 10.92
C SER A 36 5.53 5.48 9.81
N LEU A 37 5.15 4.25 10.15
CA LEU A 37 4.43 3.39 9.22
C LEU A 37 3.08 4.00 8.80
N VAL A 38 2.42 4.77 9.68
CA VAL A 38 1.22 5.55 9.33
C VAL A 38 1.53 6.59 8.25
N ASP A 39 2.65 7.31 8.38
CA ASP A 39 3.09 8.27 7.36
C ASP A 39 3.40 7.56 6.04
N VAL A 40 4.13 6.45 6.08
CA VAL A 40 4.45 5.68 4.87
C VAL A 40 3.18 5.17 4.21
N MET A 41 2.28 4.52 4.95
CA MET A 41 0.99 4.02 4.43
C MET A 41 0.16 5.13 3.77
N GLY A 42 0.12 6.32 4.36
CA GLY A 42 -0.63 7.47 3.84
C GLY A 42 0.04 8.14 2.63
N ILE A 43 1.31 8.52 2.74
CA ILE A 43 2.07 9.27 1.72
C ILE A 43 2.26 8.44 0.45
N THR A 44 2.48 7.14 0.60
CA THR A 44 2.60 6.19 -0.52
C THR A 44 1.24 5.72 -1.04
N GLY A 45 0.13 6.21 -0.47
CA GLY A 45 -1.23 5.89 -0.89
C GLY A 45 -1.66 4.45 -0.63
N HIS A 46 -0.81 3.58 -0.08
CA HIS A 46 -1.13 2.18 0.21
C HIS A 46 -2.34 2.03 1.15
N ALA A 47 -2.51 2.94 2.11
CA ALA A 47 -3.70 3.00 2.97
C ALA A 47 -5.03 3.14 2.20
N PHE A 48 -4.97 3.64 0.96
CA PHE A 48 -6.12 3.97 0.12
C PHE A 48 -6.29 3.02 -1.07
N ARG A 49 -5.43 1.99 -1.18
CA ARG A 49 -5.46 1.05 -2.31
C ARG A 49 -6.48 -0.07 -2.13
N ILE A 50 -7.09 -0.49 -3.23
CA ILE A 50 -7.97 -1.65 -3.35
C ILE A 50 -8.00 -2.08 -4.82
N ASN A 51 -7.67 -3.34 -5.08
CA ASN A 51 -7.77 -3.99 -6.39
C ASN A 51 -8.49 -5.32 -6.19
N ILE A 52 -9.58 -5.56 -6.92
CA ILE A 52 -10.39 -6.76 -6.75
C ILE A 52 -10.56 -7.45 -8.10
N ASP A 53 -10.27 -8.75 -8.12
CA ASP A 53 -10.63 -9.64 -9.22
C ASP A 53 -12.16 -9.80 -9.24
N PRO A 54 -12.85 -9.37 -10.31
CA PRO A 54 -14.32 -9.43 -10.41
C PRO A 54 -14.90 -10.83 -10.62
N ASP A 55 -14.06 -11.85 -10.85
CA ASP A 55 -14.51 -13.21 -11.09
C ASP A 55 -14.40 -14.10 -9.86
N HIS A 56 -13.27 -14.04 -9.14
CA HIS A 56 -12.96 -15.01 -8.09
C HIS A 56 -12.53 -14.44 -6.74
N ILE A 57 -12.12 -13.15 -6.67
CA ILE A 57 -11.42 -12.57 -5.52
C ILE A 57 -10.21 -13.42 -5.12
N ASP A 58 -9.16 -13.37 -5.94
CA ASP A 58 -7.91 -14.09 -5.67
C ASP A 58 -7.04 -13.42 -4.61
N VAL A 59 -6.03 -14.14 -4.11
CA VAL A 59 -5.05 -13.60 -3.14
C VAL A 59 -4.11 -12.56 -3.74
N ALA A 60 -4.05 -12.42 -5.06
CA ALA A 60 -3.09 -11.54 -5.73
C ALA A 60 -3.55 -10.08 -5.74
N GLY A 61 -4.85 -9.81 -5.61
CA GLY A 61 -5.41 -8.44 -5.62
C GLY A 61 -4.59 -7.41 -4.82
N PRO A 62 -4.29 -7.63 -3.53
CA PRO A 62 -3.58 -6.66 -2.71
C PRO A 62 -2.11 -6.42 -3.08
N THR A 63 -1.46 -7.40 -3.72
CA THR A 63 -0.05 -7.31 -4.18
C THR A 63 0.06 -7.03 -5.68
N MET A 64 -1.06 -6.93 -6.38
CA MET A 64 -1.10 -6.69 -7.80
C MET A 64 -0.79 -5.22 -8.11
N PHE A 65 0.46 -4.97 -8.49
CA PHE A 65 0.99 -3.66 -8.84
C PHE A 65 1.65 -3.69 -10.23
N PRO A 66 1.70 -2.55 -10.94
CA PRO A 66 2.38 -2.39 -12.23
C PRO A 66 3.91 -2.37 -12.09
N GLY A 67 4.47 -3.33 -11.36
CA GLY A 67 5.91 -3.45 -11.12
C GLY A 67 6.53 -2.20 -10.46
N GLY A 68 7.77 -1.89 -10.87
CA GLY A 68 8.64 -0.92 -10.17
C GLY A 68 8.15 0.52 -10.23
N TYR A 69 7.28 0.84 -11.18
CA TYR A 69 6.75 2.19 -11.37
C TYR A 69 5.97 2.71 -10.18
N LEU A 70 5.15 1.85 -9.56
CA LEU A 70 4.37 2.25 -8.38
C LEU A 70 5.31 2.59 -7.21
N ILE A 71 6.25 1.70 -6.90
CA ILE A 71 7.18 1.89 -5.78
C ILE A 71 8.08 3.10 -6.04
N ARG A 72 8.49 3.36 -7.30
CA ARG A 72 9.17 4.60 -7.66
C ARG A 72 8.32 5.84 -7.39
N ARG A 73 7.03 5.85 -7.75
CA ARG A 73 6.12 6.97 -7.42
C ARG A 73 5.97 7.12 -5.90
N ASN A 74 5.89 6.01 -5.16
CA ASN A 74 5.79 6.00 -3.71
C ASN A 74 7.02 6.61 -3.03
N LEU A 75 8.22 6.18 -3.43
CA LEU A 75 9.48 6.73 -2.93
C LEU A 75 9.66 8.19 -3.32
N CYS A 76 9.23 8.59 -4.53
CA CYS A 76 9.19 9.98 -4.94
C CYS A 76 8.31 10.83 -4.00
N ASN A 77 7.10 10.37 -3.66
CA ASN A 77 6.25 11.08 -2.71
C ASN A 77 6.93 11.29 -1.35
N LEU A 78 7.68 10.30 -0.88
CA LEU A 78 8.48 10.36 0.35
C LEU A 78 9.73 11.24 0.23
N GLY A 79 10.06 11.73 -0.96
CA GLY A 79 11.22 12.58 -1.22
C GLY A 79 12.49 11.78 -1.50
N PHE A 80 12.39 10.76 -2.34
CA PHE A 80 13.55 9.99 -2.81
C PHE A 80 13.57 9.83 -4.34
N ILE A 81 14.78 9.79 -4.89
CA ILE A 81 15.05 9.19 -6.19
C ILE A 81 15.32 7.70 -5.95
N SER A 82 14.70 6.84 -6.76
CA SER A 82 14.88 5.40 -6.70
C SER A 82 15.40 4.83 -8.01
N ASN A 83 16.13 3.73 -7.92
CA ASN A 83 16.48 2.88 -9.04
C ASN A 83 15.58 1.64 -9.02
N LEU A 84 15.25 1.09 -10.19
CA LEU A 84 14.37 -0.07 -10.30
C LEU A 84 14.88 -1.05 -11.34
N SER A 85 14.58 -2.33 -11.10
CA SER A 85 14.60 -3.40 -12.08
C SER A 85 13.23 -4.07 -12.07
N ASP A 86 12.68 -4.30 -13.26
CA ASP A 86 11.47 -5.07 -13.54
C ASP A 86 11.75 -6.07 -14.68
N THR A 87 12.97 -6.62 -14.69
CA THR A 87 13.41 -7.56 -15.73
C THR A 87 12.59 -8.83 -15.66
N VAL A 88 12.02 -9.27 -16.79
CA VAL A 88 11.29 -10.53 -16.95
C VAL A 88 12.12 -11.55 -17.73
N LYS A 89 11.84 -12.85 -17.52
CA LYS A 89 12.52 -13.92 -18.27
C LYS A 89 12.30 -13.78 -19.79
N PRO A 90 13.29 -14.20 -20.62
CA PRO A 90 14.61 -14.71 -20.24
C PRO A 90 15.58 -13.60 -19.81
N TYR A 91 16.39 -13.86 -18.79
CA TYR A 91 17.37 -12.91 -18.30
C TYR A 91 18.68 -12.99 -19.08
N MET A 92 19.15 -11.85 -19.59
CA MET A 92 20.51 -11.75 -20.14
C MET A 92 21.52 -11.66 -18.97
N PRO A 93 22.69 -12.32 -19.05
CA PRO A 93 23.70 -12.27 -17.99
C PRO A 93 24.08 -10.84 -17.57
N GLU A 94 24.23 -9.94 -18.54
CA GLU A 94 24.52 -8.52 -18.32
C GLU A 94 23.41 -7.80 -17.52
N THR A 95 22.16 -8.21 -17.69
CA THR A 95 21.03 -7.65 -16.93
C THR A 95 21.05 -8.18 -15.51
N VAL A 96 21.30 -9.49 -15.32
CA VAL A 96 21.44 -10.09 -13.99
C VAL A 96 22.55 -9.38 -13.21
N GLU A 97 23.72 -9.21 -13.81
CA GLU A 97 24.87 -8.53 -13.19
C GLU A 97 24.51 -7.10 -12.74
N LYS A 98 23.79 -6.34 -13.57
CA LYS A 98 23.31 -5.00 -13.21
C LYS A 98 22.33 -5.01 -12.03
N VAL A 99 21.45 -6.02 -11.95
CA VAL A 99 20.49 -6.14 -10.83
C VAL A 99 21.21 -6.49 -9.54
N LEU A 100 22.13 -7.46 -9.55
CA LEU A 100 22.92 -7.82 -8.37
C LEU A 100 23.76 -6.62 -7.90
N GLY A 101 24.45 -5.95 -8.84
CA GLY A 101 25.22 -4.75 -8.56
C GLY A 101 24.36 -3.62 -7.99
N LEU A 102 23.11 -3.47 -8.45
CA LEU A 102 22.19 -2.47 -7.90
C LEU A 102 21.84 -2.74 -6.43
N ILE A 103 21.61 -4.02 -6.08
CA ILE A 103 21.34 -4.45 -4.70
C ILE A 103 22.57 -4.17 -3.82
N GLN A 104 23.74 -4.65 -4.24
CA GLN A 104 25.00 -4.51 -3.51
C GLN A 104 25.35 -3.04 -3.26
N GLN A 105 25.28 -2.20 -4.30
CA GLN A 105 25.53 -0.76 -4.17
C GLN A 105 24.59 -0.07 -3.17
N SER A 106 23.34 -0.53 -3.05
CA SER A 106 22.40 0.01 -2.06
C SER A 106 22.83 -0.39 -0.64
N ILE A 107 23.15 -1.67 -0.47
CA ILE A 107 23.59 -2.23 0.82
C ILE A 107 24.90 -1.58 1.28
N ASP A 108 25.84 -1.31 0.37
CA ASP A 108 27.10 -0.61 0.66
C ASP A 108 26.88 0.82 1.17
N ARG A 109 25.79 1.46 0.76
CA ARG A 109 25.35 2.77 1.31
C ARG A 109 24.62 2.64 2.65
N GLY A 110 24.44 1.43 3.16
CA GLY A 110 23.71 1.14 4.39
C GLY A 110 22.19 1.11 4.22
N ILE A 111 21.66 1.02 2.99
CA ILE A 111 20.22 1.02 2.71
C ILE A 111 19.80 -0.31 2.08
N PRO A 112 18.88 -1.08 2.68
CA PRO A 112 18.45 -2.34 2.10
C PRO A 112 17.69 -2.14 0.79
N ALA A 113 17.82 -3.10 -0.12
CA ALA A 113 17.02 -3.15 -1.35
C ALA A 113 15.63 -3.72 -1.06
N ILE A 114 14.60 -3.21 -1.73
CA ILE A 114 13.23 -3.72 -1.67
C ILE A 114 13.07 -4.76 -2.77
N GLY A 115 12.67 -5.98 -2.41
CA GLY A 115 12.42 -7.07 -3.35
C GLY A 115 11.00 -7.60 -3.24
N PHE A 116 10.58 -8.35 -4.25
CA PHE A 116 9.32 -9.09 -4.29
C PHE A 116 9.61 -10.58 -4.50
N ASP A 117 8.75 -11.44 -3.96
CA ASP A 117 8.87 -12.90 -4.08
C ASP A 117 10.20 -13.41 -3.49
N LEU A 118 10.54 -12.97 -2.27
CA LEU A 118 11.79 -13.35 -1.61
C LEU A 118 11.72 -14.78 -1.06
N PHE A 119 10.87 -15.04 -0.06
CA PHE A 119 10.56 -16.38 0.44
C PHE A 119 9.09 -16.74 0.25
N LEU A 120 8.22 -15.73 0.18
CA LEU A 120 6.80 -15.81 -0.15
C LEU A 120 6.50 -14.75 -1.23
N PRO A 121 5.41 -14.88 -2.04
CA PRO A 121 4.98 -13.89 -3.05
C PRO A 121 4.52 -12.53 -2.48
N GLU A 122 5.37 -11.91 -1.67
CA GLU A 122 5.20 -10.68 -0.93
C GLU A 122 6.45 -9.82 -1.02
N PHE A 123 6.34 -8.57 -0.58
CA PHE A 123 7.48 -7.66 -0.52
C PHE A 123 8.33 -7.90 0.72
N GLY A 124 9.64 -7.72 0.56
CA GLY A 124 10.60 -7.83 1.64
C GLY A 124 11.85 -6.98 1.39
N LEU A 125 12.84 -7.18 2.24
CA LEU A 125 14.11 -6.46 2.22
C LEU A 125 15.26 -7.42 1.98
N ILE A 126 16.21 -6.99 1.15
CA ILE A 126 17.53 -7.58 0.99
C ILE A 126 18.52 -6.61 1.64
N TYR A 127 19.12 -7.01 2.76
CA TYR A 127 19.86 -6.12 3.65
C TYR A 127 21.35 -6.45 3.78
N GLY A 128 21.80 -7.56 3.19
CA GLY A 128 23.19 -7.97 3.21
C GLY A 128 23.51 -8.89 2.04
N TYR A 129 24.79 -9.07 1.77
CA TYR A 129 25.28 -10.03 0.80
C TYR A 129 26.65 -10.58 1.21
N ASP A 130 26.98 -11.78 0.75
CA ASP A 130 28.27 -12.42 0.90
C ASP A 130 28.67 -12.99 -0.46
N ASP A 131 29.68 -12.37 -1.09
CA ASP A 131 30.18 -12.79 -2.41
C ASP A 131 31.05 -14.06 -2.33
N GLU A 132 31.63 -14.40 -1.19
CA GLU A 132 32.36 -15.68 -1.06
C GLU A 132 31.37 -16.85 -1.04
N GLN A 133 30.24 -16.67 -0.36
CA GLN A 133 29.17 -17.66 -0.29
C GLN A 133 28.13 -17.53 -1.42
N GLN A 134 28.15 -16.44 -2.18
CA GLN A 134 27.20 -16.11 -3.25
C GLN A 134 25.75 -16.09 -2.75
N VAL A 135 25.51 -15.41 -1.62
CA VAL A 135 24.18 -15.31 -1.00
C VAL A 135 23.79 -13.86 -0.69
N PHE A 136 22.49 -13.59 -0.75
CA PHE A 136 21.85 -12.44 -0.16
C PHE A 136 21.27 -12.78 1.21
N HIS A 137 21.38 -11.86 2.17
CA HIS A 137 20.61 -11.86 3.40
C HIS A 137 19.32 -11.08 3.21
N ALA A 138 18.19 -11.72 3.47
CA ALA A 138 16.89 -11.18 3.17
C ALA A 138 15.85 -11.52 4.24
N LYS A 139 14.77 -10.74 4.25
CA LYS A 139 13.62 -10.93 5.13
C LYS A 139 12.33 -10.51 4.44
N ASP A 140 11.27 -11.28 4.65
CA ASP A 140 9.90 -10.86 4.34
C ASP A 140 8.98 -11.10 5.55
N VAL A 141 7.66 -11.03 5.33
CA VAL A 141 6.66 -11.23 6.37
C VAL A 141 6.65 -12.66 6.95
N SER A 142 7.20 -13.63 6.22
CA SER A 142 7.19 -15.03 6.59
C SER A 142 8.44 -15.45 7.36
N THR A 143 9.62 -15.01 6.93
CA THR A 143 10.90 -15.47 7.48
C THR A 143 12.04 -14.49 7.24
N GLU A 144 13.15 -14.75 7.90
CA GLU A 144 14.45 -14.12 7.71
C GLU A 144 15.51 -15.19 7.45
N GLY A 145 16.34 -15.01 6.43
CA GLY A 145 17.29 -16.02 6.00
C GLY A 145 18.15 -15.60 4.82
N THR A 146 18.70 -16.58 4.12
CA THR A 146 19.59 -16.37 2.97
C THR A 146 18.99 -16.89 1.67
N ILE A 147 19.25 -16.20 0.57
CA ILE A 147 18.87 -16.58 -0.80
C ILE A 147 20.15 -16.62 -1.63
N SER A 148 20.51 -17.76 -2.25
CA SER A 148 21.69 -17.79 -3.12
C SER A 148 21.48 -16.91 -4.36
N TYR A 149 22.54 -16.38 -4.98
CA TYR A 149 22.41 -15.58 -6.20
C TYR A 149 21.76 -16.39 -7.33
N THR A 150 22.07 -17.68 -7.44
CA THR A 150 21.42 -18.60 -8.38
C THR A 150 19.93 -18.72 -8.10
N ASP A 151 19.52 -18.99 -6.85
CA ASP A 151 18.10 -19.08 -6.48
C ASP A 151 17.40 -17.73 -6.65
N PHE A 152 18.11 -16.63 -6.41
CA PHE A 152 17.60 -15.27 -6.63
C PHE A 152 17.13 -15.11 -8.08
N VAL A 153 17.93 -15.58 -9.03
CA VAL A 153 17.69 -15.45 -10.47
C VAL A 153 16.76 -16.52 -11.02
N GLU A 154 16.99 -17.79 -10.73
CA GLU A 154 16.32 -18.89 -11.43
C GLU A 154 14.88 -19.12 -10.97
N LYS A 155 14.63 -18.99 -9.66
CA LYS A 155 13.34 -19.31 -9.06
C LYS A 155 12.28 -18.22 -9.24
N ARG A 156 12.64 -17.06 -9.77
CA ARG A 156 11.73 -15.93 -10.00
C ARG A 156 11.45 -15.69 -11.47
N ASP A 157 10.21 -15.39 -11.79
CA ASP A 157 9.81 -15.03 -13.16
C ASP A 157 10.04 -13.54 -13.49
N MET A 158 10.27 -12.73 -12.46
CA MET A 158 10.69 -11.34 -12.58
C MET A 158 11.76 -10.99 -11.52
N LEU A 159 12.86 -10.35 -11.95
CA LEU A 159 13.85 -9.77 -11.05
C LEU A 159 13.42 -8.35 -10.65
N TRP A 160 12.39 -8.32 -9.81
CA TRP A 160 11.83 -7.08 -9.31
C TRP A 160 12.59 -6.58 -8.08
N VAL A 161 13.25 -5.44 -8.24
CA VAL A 161 14.04 -4.79 -7.19
C VAL A 161 13.87 -3.29 -7.28
N THR A 162 13.73 -2.63 -6.13
CA THR A 162 13.82 -1.17 -6.03
C THR A 162 14.81 -0.77 -4.94
N THR A 163 15.69 0.18 -5.23
CA THR A 163 16.64 0.73 -4.24
C THR A 163 16.46 2.23 -4.09
N ILE A 164 16.66 2.73 -2.87
CA ILE A 164 16.68 4.17 -2.60
C ILE A 164 18.07 4.71 -2.95
N ASN A 165 18.12 5.79 -3.71
CA ASN A 165 19.37 6.42 -4.14
C ASN A 165 19.62 7.74 -3.42
N GLU A 166 18.88 8.79 -3.77
CA GLU A 166 19.11 10.15 -3.30
C GLU A 166 17.88 10.71 -2.62
N SER A 167 18.11 11.62 -1.67
CA SER A 167 17.06 12.34 -0.96
C SER A 167 16.73 13.67 -1.62
N LEU A 168 15.44 13.90 -1.84
CA LEU A 168 14.87 15.13 -2.35
C LEU A 168 14.33 15.98 -1.19
N PRO A 169 14.52 17.31 -1.22
CA PRO A 169 14.08 18.21 -0.16
C PRO A 169 12.59 18.58 -0.30
N HIS A 170 11.72 17.58 -0.46
CA HIS A 170 10.28 17.83 -0.56
C HIS A 170 9.75 18.49 0.72
N SER A 171 9.03 19.59 0.54
CA SER A 171 8.27 20.20 1.62
C SER A 171 7.06 19.34 1.98
N LYS A 172 6.55 19.49 3.22
CA LYS A 172 5.30 18.82 3.64
C LYS A 172 4.09 19.13 2.73
N TYR A 173 4.10 20.29 2.06
CA TYR A 173 3.06 20.70 1.12
C TYR A 173 3.15 19.90 -0.19
N GLU A 174 4.36 19.74 -0.73
CA GLU A 174 4.60 18.92 -1.93
C GLU A 174 4.29 17.46 -1.67
N THR A 175 4.80 16.91 -0.57
CA THR A 175 4.53 15.53 -0.14
C THR A 175 3.04 15.24 -0.06
N LEU A 176 2.27 16.11 0.62
CA LEU A 176 0.82 15.96 0.71
C LEU A 176 0.14 16.05 -0.65
N ARG A 177 0.51 17.02 -1.50
CA ARG A 177 -0.08 17.18 -2.84
C ARG A 177 0.15 15.95 -3.71
N MET A 178 1.37 15.41 -3.73
CA MET A 178 1.69 14.22 -4.54
C MET A 178 1.01 12.96 -4.01
N ALA A 179 0.89 12.81 -2.69
CA ALA A 179 0.12 11.73 -2.08
C ALA A 179 -1.37 11.79 -2.48
N LEU A 180 -2.00 12.96 -2.31
CA LEU A 180 -3.41 13.17 -2.66
C LEU A 180 -3.69 12.94 -4.15
N ASP A 181 -2.79 13.38 -5.03
CA ASP A 181 -2.89 13.15 -6.48
C ASP A 181 -2.95 11.65 -6.81
N MET A 182 -2.04 10.88 -6.24
CA MET A 182 -2.00 9.42 -6.40
C MET A 182 -3.23 8.72 -5.77
N ILE A 183 -3.66 9.16 -4.59
CA ILE A 183 -4.85 8.61 -3.92
C ILE A 183 -6.10 8.85 -4.77
N ALA A 184 -6.29 10.07 -5.27
CA ALA A 184 -7.45 10.42 -6.08
C ALA A 184 -7.47 9.66 -7.43
N ASP A 185 -6.31 9.50 -8.07
CA ASP A 185 -6.20 8.69 -9.29
C ASP A 185 -6.56 7.23 -9.06
N HIS A 186 -6.05 6.64 -7.98
CA HIS A 186 -6.33 5.25 -7.65
C HIS A 186 -7.81 5.04 -7.31
N ALA A 187 -8.38 5.89 -6.45
CA ALA A 187 -9.77 5.80 -6.03
C ALA A 187 -10.76 5.85 -7.20
N ARG A 188 -10.39 6.55 -8.28
CA ARG A 188 -11.18 6.70 -9.51
C ARG A 188 -10.83 5.68 -10.59
N GLY A 189 -9.94 4.72 -10.30
CA GLY A 189 -9.50 3.70 -11.25
C GLY A 189 -8.81 4.28 -12.48
N ARG A 190 -8.17 5.46 -12.36
CA ARG A 190 -7.43 6.10 -13.48
C ARG A 190 -6.01 5.56 -13.63
N GLU A 191 -5.46 4.99 -12.56
CA GLU A 191 -4.14 4.41 -12.61
C GLU A 191 -4.12 3.08 -13.37
N TRP A 192 -3.12 2.88 -14.24
CA TRP A 192 -2.73 1.57 -14.80
C TRP A 192 -3.85 0.81 -15.54
N GLN A 193 -4.81 1.53 -16.11
CA GLN A 193 -5.99 0.94 -16.77
C GLN A 193 -5.63 -0.11 -17.82
N HIS A 194 -4.56 0.10 -18.58
CA HIS A 194 -4.09 -0.81 -19.63
C HIS A 194 -3.45 -2.10 -19.08
N ILE A 195 -2.84 -2.07 -17.89
CA ILE A 195 -2.18 -3.24 -17.28
C ILE A 195 -3.22 -4.17 -16.66
N PHE A 196 -4.25 -3.58 -16.07
CA PHE A 196 -5.30 -4.30 -15.34
C PHE A 196 -6.60 -4.47 -16.13
N GLU A 197 -6.60 -4.08 -17.40
CA GLU A 197 -7.76 -4.21 -18.27
C GLU A 197 -8.25 -5.67 -18.29
N GLY A 198 -9.53 -5.86 -17.97
CA GLY A 198 -10.14 -7.19 -17.93
C GLY A 198 -9.72 -8.09 -16.75
N LYS A 199 -8.78 -7.66 -15.89
CA LYS A 199 -8.28 -8.49 -14.78
C LYS A 199 -8.71 -8.02 -13.39
N TYR A 200 -8.55 -6.73 -13.09
CA TYR A 200 -8.88 -6.18 -11.78
C TYR A 200 -9.76 -4.94 -11.91
N ARG A 201 -10.59 -4.70 -10.89
CA ARG A 201 -11.31 -3.44 -10.67
C ARG A 201 -10.63 -2.68 -9.55
N ILE A 202 -10.32 -1.42 -9.83
CA ILE A 202 -9.42 -0.58 -9.01
C ILE A 202 -10.21 0.52 -8.33
N GLY A 203 -9.83 0.86 -7.11
CA GLY A 203 -10.44 1.95 -6.35
C GLY A 203 -11.90 1.67 -6.01
N LEU A 204 -12.77 2.69 -6.12
CA LEU A 204 -14.19 2.54 -5.76
C LEU A 204 -14.93 1.46 -6.56
N ALA A 205 -14.49 1.17 -7.80
CA ALA A 205 -15.04 0.09 -8.61
C ALA A 205 -14.65 -1.31 -8.09
N GLY A 206 -13.60 -1.41 -7.27
CA GLY A 206 -13.22 -2.65 -6.58
C GLY A 206 -14.30 -3.11 -5.61
N TYR A 207 -14.97 -2.18 -4.92
CA TYR A 207 -16.12 -2.52 -4.07
C TYR A 207 -17.28 -3.11 -4.87
N ASP A 208 -17.57 -2.57 -6.06
CA ASP A 208 -18.63 -3.10 -6.94
C ASP A 208 -18.34 -4.54 -7.38
N ALA A 209 -17.09 -4.82 -7.75
CA ALA A 209 -16.63 -6.17 -8.07
C ALA A 209 -16.79 -7.11 -6.88
N TRP A 210 -16.35 -6.67 -5.70
CA TRP A 210 -16.45 -7.47 -4.47
C TRP A 210 -17.90 -7.78 -4.10
N ILE A 211 -18.78 -6.78 -4.15
CA ILE A 211 -20.22 -6.95 -3.92
C ILE A 211 -20.80 -7.98 -4.88
N ALA A 212 -20.54 -7.86 -6.19
CA ALA A 212 -21.05 -8.79 -7.19
C ALA A 212 -20.54 -10.24 -6.98
N CYS A 213 -19.29 -10.42 -6.56
CA CYS A 213 -18.74 -11.72 -6.19
C CYS A 213 -19.45 -12.34 -4.97
N MET A 214 -19.76 -11.53 -3.95
CA MET A 214 -20.51 -11.99 -2.77
C MET A 214 -21.96 -12.31 -3.11
N GLU A 215 -22.64 -11.47 -3.90
CA GLU A 215 -24.02 -11.72 -4.37
C GLU A 215 -24.12 -13.01 -5.20
N SER A 216 -23.13 -13.23 -6.08
CA SER A 216 -23.05 -14.46 -6.88
C SER A 216 -22.50 -15.66 -6.12
N LYS A 217 -22.04 -15.47 -4.87
CA LYS A 217 -21.52 -16.53 -3.97
C LYS A 217 -20.32 -17.27 -4.59
N ARG A 218 -19.50 -16.56 -5.35
CA ARG A 218 -18.32 -17.09 -6.06
C ARG A 218 -17.00 -16.67 -5.45
N ALA A 219 -17.02 -15.87 -4.39
CA ALA A 219 -15.80 -15.45 -3.71
C ALA A 219 -15.05 -16.67 -3.14
N ASP A 220 -13.78 -16.80 -3.50
CA ASP A 220 -12.90 -17.81 -2.90
C ASP A 220 -12.74 -17.52 -1.40
N PRO A 221 -12.98 -18.48 -0.47
CA PRO A 221 -12.89 -18.22 0.96
C PRO A 221 -11.52 -17.68 1.39
N PHE A 222 -10.43 -18.28 0.89
CA PHE A 222 -9.08 -17.92 1.30
C PHE A 222 -8.66 -16.56 0.72
N GLY A 223 -8.90 -16.36 -0.58
CA GLY A 223 -8.66 -15.10 -1.29
C GLY A 223 -9.46 -13.95 -0.72
N ASN A 224 -10.74 -14.14 -0.44
CA ASN A 224 -11.59 -13.14 0.21
C ASN A 224 -11.08 -12.77 1.61
N ALA A 225 -10.74 -13.76 2.45
CA ALA A 225 -10.21 -13.49 3.79
C ALA A 225 -8.87 -12.75 3.75
N TYR A 226 -7.99 -13.07 2.79
CA TYR A 226 -6.73 -12.35 2.62
C TYR A 226 -6.99 -10.90 2.17
N ASN A 227 -7.83 -10.69 1.16
CA ASN A 227 -8.17 -9.34 0.69
C ASN A 227 -8.78 -8.50 1.81
N ILE A 228 -9.72 -9.03 2.60
CA ILE A 228 -10.34 -8.24 3.68
C ILE A 228 -9.34 -7.95 4.80
N ALA A 229 -8.42 -8.87 5.11
CA ALA A 229 -7.36 -8.61 6.07
C ALA A 229 -6.50 -7.41 5.64
N VAL A 230 -6.06 -7.38 4.38
CA VAL A 230 -5.22 -6.30 3.84
C VAL A 230 -5.98 -4.98 3.68
N VAL A 231 -7.17 -4.99 3.06
CA VAL A 231 -7.92 -3.75 2.78
C VAL A 231 -8.48 -3.14 4.07
N SER A 232 -8.96 -3.96 5.01
CA SER A 232 -9.42 -3.49 6.31
C SER A 232 -8.28 -2.82 7.09
N ASP A 233 -7.10 -3.46 7.15
CA ASP A 233 -5.90 -2.87 7.75
C ASP A 233 -5.52 -1.53 7.10
N ALA A 234 -5.49 -1.49 5.76
CA ALA A 234 -5.18 -0.29 5.00
C ALA A 234 -6.15 0.87 5.32
N ARG A 235 -7.45 0.60 5.46
CA ARG A 235 -8.44 1.64 5.78
C ARG A 235 -8.37 2.14 7.21
N GLU A 236 -7.98 1.29 8.18
CA GLU A 236 -7.62 1.74 9.52
C GLU A 236 -6.43 2.73 9.45
N TYR A 237 -5.40 2.42 8.66
CA TYR A 237 -4.27 3.33 8.39
C TYR A 237 -4.69 4.64 7.70
N ALA A 238 -5.64 4.59 6.76
CA ALA A 238 -6.15 5.78 6.08
C ALA A 238 -6.81 6.75 7.07
N ALA A 239 -7.68 6.22 7.93
CA ALA A 239 -8.35 7.00 8.97
C ALA A 239 -7.35 7.62 9.95
N GLN A 240 -6.34 6.84 10.37
CA GLN A 240 -5.31 7.30 11.29
C GLN A 240 -4.41 8.38 10.66
N PHE A 241 -3.94 8.16 9.43
CA PHE A 241 -3.12 9.14 8.71
C PHE A 241 -3.83 10.48 8.58
N LEU A 242 -5.10 10.48 8.18
CA LEU A 242 -5.90 11.70 8.04
C LEU A 242 -6.16 12.39 9.39
N SER A 243 -6.38 11.61 10.45
CA SER A 243 -6.53 12.12 11.81
C SER A 243 -5.25 12.80 12.30
N GLU A 244 -4.10 12.18 12.08
CA GLU A 244 -2.79 12.75 12.44
C GLU A 244 -2.47 14.00 11.61
N LEU A 245 -2.83 14.02 10.32
CA LEU A 245 -2.65 15.18 9.46
C LEU A 245 -3.40 16.41 10.01
N ALA A 246 -4.61 16.22 10.57
CA ALA A 246 -5.40 17.27 11.18
C ALA A 246 -4.80 17.83 12.50
N ILE A 247 -3.91 17.07 13.14
CA ILE A 247 -3.24 17.42 14.40
C ILE A 247 -1.85 18.02 14.12
N ARG A 248 -1.04 17.37 13.28
CA ARG A 248 0.37 17.74 13.01
C ARG A 248 0.49 19.09 12.31
N TRP A 249 -0.48 19.46 11.49
CA TRP A 249 -0.51 20.78 10.86
C TRP A 249 -0.97 21.80 11.91
N ASN A 250 -0.14 22.81 12.17
CA ASN A 250 -0.33 23.70 13.34
C ASN A 250 -1.34 24.83 13.06
N GLY A 251 -1.77 25.01 11.81
CA GLY A 251 -2.77 26.02 11.45
C GLY A 251 -2.24 27.46 11.37
N ALA A 252 -0.91 27.63 11.31
CA ALA A 252 -0.27 28.95 11.28
C ALA A 252 -0.71 29.80 10.08
N ASN A 253 -1.01 29.18 8.94
CA ASN A 253 -1.48 29.87 7.74
C ASN A 253 -2.80 29.28 7.21
N VAL A 254 -3.37 29.93 6.18
CA VAL A 254 -4.65 29.54 5.59
C VAL A 254 -4.63 28.11 5.04
N ILE A 255 -3.51 27.70 4.45
CA ILE A 255 -3.33 26.37 3.88
C ILE A 255 -3.42 25.34 4.99
N GLU A 256 -2.68 25.54 6.07
CA GLU A 256 -2.67 24.59 7.18
C GLU A 256 -4.05 24.47 7.84
N ARG A 257 -4.77 25.58 8.00
CA ARG A 257 -6.15 25.53 8.52
C ARG A 257 -7.09 24.76 7.59
N THR A 258 -6.95 24.93 6.28
CA THR A 258 -7.74 24.19 5.28
C THR A 258 -7.39 22.70 5.27
N VAL A 259 -6.10 22.35 5.30
CA VAL A 259 -5.63 20.96 5.42
C VAL A 259 -6.23 20.31 6.64
N ARG A 260 -6.14 20.95 7.82
CA ARG A 260 -6.71 20.39 9.06
C ARG A 260 -8.20 20.12 8.95
N LYS A 261 -8.95 21.10 8.42
CA LYS A 261 -10.40 20.98 8.26
C LYS A 261 -10.78 19.81 7.34
N LEU A 262 -10.19 19.76 6.15
CA LEU A 262 -10.52 18.75 5.15
C LEU A 262 -9.97 17.36 5.52
N ALA A 263 -8.81 17.29 6.16
CA ALA A 263 -8.27 16.04 6.69
C ALA A 263 -9.16 15.46 7.80
N ALA A 264 -9.63 16.29 8.73
CA ALA A 264 -10.57 15.85 9.77
C ALA A 264 -11.91 15.39 9.18
N GLU A 265 -12.44 16.12 8.18
CA GLU A 265 -13.66 15.72 7.46
C GLU A 265 -13.49 14.37 6.75
N ALA A 266 -12.36 14.17 6.03
CA ALA A 266 -12.04 12.90 5.38
C ALA A 266 -11.81 11.77 6.38
N ALA A 267 -11.15 12.03 7.51
CA ALA A 267 -10.90 11.04 8.56
C ALA A 267 -12.20 10.44 9.10
N VAL A 268 -13.25 11.23 9.27
CA VAL A 268 -14.58 10.74 9.70
C VAL A 268 -15.16 9.74 8.70
N HIS A 269 -14.99 9.99 7.40
CA HIS A 269 -15.46 9.08 6.36
C HIS A 269 -14.64 7.79 6.34
N TYR A 270 -13.31 7.88 6.35
CA TYR A 270 -12.44 6.70 6.36
C TYR A 270 -12.55 5.89 7.65
N ALA A 271 -12.85 6.50 8.80
CA ALA A 271 -13.13 5.78 10.03
C ALA A 271 -14.41 4.92 9.92
N LYS A 272 -15.45 5.42 9.23
CA LYS A 272 -16.65 4.62 8.94
C LYS A 272 -16.37 3.48 7.97
N THR A 273 -15.58 3.74 6.92
CA THR A 273 -15.12 2.70 5.99
C THR A 273 -14.34 1.61 6.73
N ALA A 274 -13.37 2.00 7.56
CA ALA A 274 -12.58 1.08 8.35
C ALA A 274 -13.45 0.25 9.29
N ALA A 275 -14.40 0.87 10.02
CA ALA A 275 -15.28 0.15 10.93
C ALA A 275 -16.10 -0.95 10.22
N ALA A 276 -16.69 -0.65 9.06
CA ALA A 276 -17.44 -1.64 8.28
C ALA A 276 -16.56 -2.79 7.78
N LEU A 277 -15.32 -2.49 7.34
CA LEU A 277 -14.38 -3.52 6.89
C LEU A 277 -13.76 -4.31 8.04
N VAL A 278 -13.62 -3.74 9.23
CA VAL A 278 -13.21 -4.47 10.43
C VAL A 278 -14.29 -5.47 10.80
N GLU A 279 -15.56 -5.07 10.80
CA GLU A 279 -16.67 -6.01 11.04
C GLU A 279 -16.68 -7.13 10.00
N MET A 280 -16.46 -6.81 8.72
CA MET A 280 -16.36 -7.83 7.68
C MET A 280 -15.15 -8.76 7.87
N ARG A 281 -14.01 -8.24 8.35
CA ARG A 281 -12.81 -9.04 8.66
C ARG A 281 -13.09 -10.08 9.74
N GLU A 282 -13.96 -9.80 10.71
CA GLU A 282 -14.38 -10.77 11.73
C GLU A 282 -15.27 -11.89 11.15
N LEU A 283 -16.02 -11.63 10.07
CA LEU A 283 -16.81 -12.66 9.36
C LEU A 283 -15.94 -13.62 8.55
N PHE A 284 -14.79 -13.14 8.07
CA PHE A 284 -13.88 -13.89 7.21
C PHE A 284 -12.44 -13.87 7.79
N PRO A 285 -12.22 -14.49 8.97
CA PRO A 285 -10.90 -14.49 9.58
C PRO A 285 -9.90 -15.24 8.68
N PHE A 286 -8.72 -14.66 8.48
CA PHE A 286 -7.64 -15.28 7.74
C PHE A 286 -6.78 -16.17 8.67
N PRO A 287 -6.39 -17.40 8.28
CA PRO A 287 -6.57 -18.02 6.95
C PRO A 287 -7.85 -18.85 6.78
N GLN A 288 -8.76 -18.87 7.76
CA GLN A 288 -9.91 -19.79 7.78
C GLN A 288 -10.95 -19.49 6.68
N GLY A 289 -11.06 -18.25 6.23
CA GLY A 289 -11.86 -17.89 5.05
C GLY A 289 -13.34 -17.59 5.32
N GLY A 290 -13.89 -18.04 6.45
CA GLY A 290 -15.33 -17.96 6.72
C GLY A 290 -16.16 -18.78 5.72
N GLN A 291 -17.43 -18.38 5.52
CA GLN A 291 -18.36 -19.07 4.60
C GLN A 291 -18.99 -18.08 3.61
N PRO A 292 -18.24 -17.55 2.63
CA PRO A 292 -18.77 -16.56 1.67
C PRO A 292 -19.89 -17.10 0.78
N GLY A 293 -20.06 -18.42 0.69
CA GLY A 293 -21.17 -19.06 -0.03
C GLY A 293 -22.47 -19.17 0.76
N ASP A 294 -22.44 -18.97 2.09
CA ASP A 294 -23.65 -18.97 2.91
C ASP A 294 -24.50 -17.72 2.57
N PRO A 295 -25.81 -17.86 2.26
CA PRO A 295 -26.64 -16.73 1.86
C PRO A 295 -26.71 -15.59 2.88
N ALA A 296 -26.79 -15.90 4.18
CA ALA A 296 -26.91 -14.88 5.22
C ALA A 296 -25.58 -14.15 5.43
N VAL A 297 -24.47 -14.90 5.41
CA VAL A 297 -23.11 -14.32 5.50
C VAL A 297 -22.82 -13.44 4.28
N ALA A 298 -23.19 -13.88 3.08
CA ALA A 298 -23.02 -13.11 1.86
C ALA A 298 -23.84 -11.81 1.87
N GLU A 299 -25.10 -11.86 2.31
CA GLU A 299 -25.97 -10.67 2.44
C GLU A 299 -25.39 -9.66 3.45
N GLN A 300 -24.92 -10.14 4.60
CA GLN A 300 -24.26 -9.28 5.58
C GLN A 300 -22.99 -8.63 5.01
N ALA A 301 -22.16 -9.39 4.30
CA ALA A 301 -20.95 -8.86 3.66
C ALA A 301 -21.26 -7.80 2.60
N VAL A 302 -22.29 -8.01 1.78
CA VAL A 302 -22.76 -7.02 0.78
C VAL A 302 -23.17 -5.71 1.45
N GLN A 303 -23.89 -5.77 2.58
CA GLN A 303 -24.29 -4.58 3.33
C GLN A 303 -23.08 -3.82 3.89
N LEU A 304 -22.08 -4.55 4.43
CA LEU A 304 -20.84 -3.97 4.95
C LEU A 304 -20.00 -3.33 3.84
N LEU A 305 -19.81 -4.01 2.71
CA LEU A 305 -19.12 -3.48 1.54
C LEU A 305 -19.80 -2.24 0.97
N SER A 306 -21.13 -2.24 0.90
CA SER A 306 -21.92 -1.08 0.43
C SER A 306 -21.73 0.12 1.37
N THR A 307 -21.80 -0.11 2.68
CA THR A 307 -21.53 0.91 3.70
C THR A 307 -20.11 1.47 3.58
N ALA A 308 -19.11 0.59 3.42
CA ALA A 308 -17.72 0.97 3.25
C ALA A 308 -17.50 1.81 2.00
N LYS A 309 -18.09 1.39 0.86
CA LYS A 309 -18.03 2.08 -0.43
C LYS A 309 -18.65 3.47 -0.37
N GLU A 310 -19.85 3.60 0.19
CA GLU A 310 -20.54 4.89 0.31
C GLU A 310 -19.75 5.87 1.17
N ALA A 311 -19.25 5.41 2.32
CA ALA A 311 -18.40 6.21 3.19
C ALA A 311 -17.10 6.61 2.50
N GLU A 312 -16.42 5.68 1.82
CA GLU A 312 -15.17 5.96 1.12
C GLU A 312 -15.39 6.93 -0.04
N ALA A 313 -16.48 6.79 -0.81
CA ALA A 313 -16.80 7.70 -1.90
C ALA A 313 -17.01 9.14 -1.42
N LEU A 314 -17.54 9.33 -0.20
CA LEU A 314 -17.61 10.65 0.43
C LEU A 314 -16.21 11.14 0.86
N GLY A 315 -15.40 10.27 1.47
CA GLY A 315 -14.02 10.58 1.84
C GLY A 315 -13.18 11.00 0.63
N VAL A 316 -13.26 10.28 -0.48
CA VAL A 316 -12.59 10.59 -1.75
C VAL A 316 -12.97 11.98 -2.26
N LYS A 317 -14.26 12.36 -2.22
CA LYS A 317 -14.68 13.72 -2.62
C LYS A 317 -14.03 14.81 -1.76
N VAL A 318 -13.82 14.55 -0.47
CA VAL A 318 -13.12 15.48 0.43
C VAL A 318 -11.63 15.55 0.08
N LEU A 319 -10.99 14.42 -0.19
CA LEU A 319 -9.59 14.37 -0.62
C LEU A 319 -9.37 15.05 -1.97
N GLU A 320 -10.30 14.93 -2.92
CA GLU A 320 -10.28 15.65 -4.20
C GLU A 320 -10.37 17.17 -3.99
N ARG A 321 -11.29 17.64 -3.13
CA ARG A 321 -11.36 19.06 -2.75
C ARG A 321 -10.07 19.56 -2.12
N LEU A 322 -9.43 18.74 -1.28
CA LEU A 322 -8.15 19.08 -0.66
C LEU A 322 -7.04 19.12 -1.72
N LEU A 323 -7.00 18.18 -2.64
CA LEU A 323 -6.06 18.15 -3.76
C LEU A 323 -6.18 19.40 -4.63
N ASP A 324 -7.41 19.76 -5.02
CA ASP A 324 -7.67 20.94 -5.85
C ASP A 324 -7.20 22.22 -5.16
N PHE A 325 -7.47 22.35 -3.87
CA PHE A 325 -6.96 23.46 -3.07
C PHE A 325 -5.42 23.50 -3.03
N MET A 326 -4.77 22.36 -2.82
CA MET A 326 -3.31 22.26 -2.80
C MET A 326 -2.67 22.55 -4.17
N LYS A 327 -3.33 22.18 -5.26
CA LYS A 327 -2.91 22.50 -6.64
C LYS A 327 -3.04 24.01 -6.92
N ALA A 328 -4.17 24.61 -6.56
CA ALA A 328 -4.41 26.04 -6.75
C ALA A 328 -3.40 26.91 -5.99
N TYR A 329 -3.07 26.54 -4.75
CA TYR A 329 -2.05 27.24 -3.97
C TYR A 329 -0.65 27.18 -4.61
N TRP A 330 -0.28 26.03 -5.18
CA TRP A 330 1.02 25.86 -5.84
C TRP A 330 1.14 26.63 -7.15
N SER A 331 0.02 26.93 -7.82
CA SER A 331 0.02 27.66 -9.09
C SER A 331 0.11 29.18 -8.97
N GLU A 332 0.08 29.74 -7.76
CA GLU A 332 -0.01 31.19 -7.57
C GLU A 332 1.26 31.79 -6.94
N THR A 333 2.18 32.25 -7.79
CA THR A 333 3.06 33.37 -7.42
C THR A 333 2.26 34.67 -7.65
N TRP A 334 1.47 35.11 -6.67
CA TRP A 334 0.95 36.48 -6.68
C TRP A 334 2.07 37.43 -6.25
N ILE A 335 2.68 38.08 -7.24
CA ILE A 335 3.50 39.27 -7.03
C ILE A 335 2.54 40.46 -7.01
N ASN A 336 2.36 41.09 -5.85
CA ASN A 336 1.81 42.44 -5.76
C ASN A 336 2.93 43.47 -5.84
#